data_AF-A0AAW8KE22-F1
#
_entry.id   AF-A0AAW8KE22-F1
#
_cell.length_a   1.000
_cell.length_b   1.000
_cell.length_c   1.000
_cell.angle_alpha   90.00
_cell.angle_beta   90.00
_cell.angle_gamma   90.00
#
_symmetry.space_group_name_H-M   'P 1'
#
loop_
_entity.id
_entity.type
_entity.pdbx_description
1 polymer ?
#
loop_
_entity_poly.entity_id
_entity_poly.type
_entity_poly.pdbx_seq_one_letter_code
_entity_poly.pdbx_strand_id
1 'polypeptide(L)' 'MQIQANGFSQQTRVSLKLGHVSVKQLFIEIEKATDLAFVYNSTDVEKIGTVEVDFTNEEVSKILDYCLNGTGFTYSFVN' A
#
# COMPACT_ATOMS: atom_id res chain seq x y z
N MET A 1 -6.19 -5.98 6.43
CA MET A 1 -4.90 -6.44 5.85
C MET A 1 -3.81 -6.19 6.87
N GLN A 2 -2.71 -6.94 6.83
CA GLN A 2 -1.58 -6.76 7.75
C GLN A 2 -0.34 -6.38 6.97
N ILE A 3 0.48 -5.50 7.55
CA ILE A 3 1.73 -5.04 6.94
C ILE A 3 2.84 -5.42 7.90
N GLN A 4 3.68 -6.35 7.46
CA GLN A 4 4.89 -6.75 8.17
C GLN A 4 6.01 -5.81 7.77
N ALA A 5 6.74 -5.31 8.76
CA ALA A 5 7.77 -4.31 8.53
C ALA A 5 8.94 -4.55 9.47
N ASN A 6 10.11 -4.88 8.93
CA ASN A 6 11.29 -5.12 9.75
C ASN A 6 11.94 -3.77 10.13
N GLY A 7 11.82 -3.34 11.39
CA GLY A 7 12.46 -2.11 11.88
C GLY A 7 11.81 -0.83 11.36
N PHE A 8 10.48 -0.80 11.24
CA PHE A 8 9.74 0.32 10.66
C PHE A 8 9.88 1.60 11.49
N SER A 9 10.43 2.66 10.89
CA SER A 9 10.16 4.03 11.34
C SER A 9 8.89 4.51 10.63
N GLN A 10 8.02 5.26 11.31
CA GLN A 10 6.77 5.79 10.75
C GLN A 10 6.95 6.75 9.55
N GLN A 11 8.19 6.91 9.05
CA GLN A 11 8.58 7.90 8.04
C GLN A 11 9.02 7.26 6.71
N THR A 12 8.69 6.00 6.43
CA THR A 12 9.00 5.39 5.13
C THR A 12 8.24 6.13 4.02
N ARG A 13 8.99 6.84 3.17
CA ARG A 13 8.46 7.61 2.03
C ARG A 13 8.86 6.95 0.73
N VAL A 14 7.94 6.92 -0.23
CA VAL A 14 8.17 6.37 -1.57
C VAL A 14 7.67 7.32 -2.64
N SER A 15 8.21 7.17 -3.84
CA SER A 15 7.71 7.85 -5.04
C SER A 15 7.20 6.79 -6.01
N LEU A 16 5.90 6.79 -6.28
CA LEU A 16 5.22 5.82 -7.12
C LEU A 16 4.41 6.57 -8.18
N LYS A 17 4.74 6.32 -9.45
CA LYS A 17 4.03 6.87 -10.60
C LYS A 17 3.62 5.75 -11.52
N LEU A 18 2.46 5.17 -11.24
CA LEU A 18 1.96 3.99 -11.93
C LEU A 18 0.69 4.28 -12.74
N GLY A 19 0.06 5.45 -12.54
CA GLY A 19 -1.22 5.79 -13.17
C GLY A 19 -2.35 4.92 -12.59
N HIS A 20 -3.23 4.38 -13.43
CA HIS A 20 -4.28 3.47 -12.98
C HIS A 20 -3.77 2.04 -12.86
N VAL A 21 -3.58 1.59 -11.61
CA VAL A 21 -3.14 0.21 -11.32
C VAL A 21 -4.04 -0.45 -10.30
N SER A 22 -4.01 -1.78 -10.25
CA SER A 22 -4.70 -2.53 -9.21
C SER A 22 -4.04 -2.29 -7.85
N VAL A 23 -4.82 -2.33 -6.78
CA VAL A 23 -4.29 -2.20 -5.41
C VAL A 23 -3.24 -3.28 -5.11
N LYS A 24 -3.40 -4.48 -5.68
CA LYS A 24 -2.39 -5.54 -5.64
C LYS A 24 -1.05 -5.08 -6.23
N GLN A 25 -1.09 -4.45 -7.40
CA GLN A 25 0.13 -3.97 -8.05
C GLN A 25 0.76 -2.84 -7.23
N LEU A 26 -0.04 -1.93 -6.69
CA LEU A 26 0.43 -0.90 -5.77
C LEU A 26 1.21 -1.52 -4.59
N PHE A 27 0.66 -2.54 -3.93
CA PHE A 27 1.34 -3.20 -2.81
C PHE A 27 2.68 -3.79 -3.23
N ILE A 28 2.73 -4.51 -4.35
CA ILE A 28 3.97 -5.08 -4.89
C ILE A 28 5.03 -3.98 -5.14
N GLU A 29 4.63 -2.83 -5.68
CA GLU A 29 5.57 -1.74 -5.93
C GLU A 29 6.06 -1.07 -4.63
N ILE A 30 5.21 -1.00 -3.59
CA ILE A 30 5.64 -0.57 -2.25
C ILE A 30 6.63 -1.58 -1.64
N GLU A 31 6.37 -2.89 -1.73
CA GLU A 31 7.29 -3.95 -1.25
C GLU A 31 8.64 -3.95 -1.99
N LYS A 32 8.67 -3.51 -3.25
CA LYS A 32 9.93 -3.36 -4.00
C LYS A 32 10.69 -2.10 -3.61
N ALA A 33 9.97 -1.03 -3.29
CA ALA A 33 10.55 0.26 -2.94
C ALA A 33 10.96 0.36 -1.47
N THR A 34 10.50 -0.57 -0.62
CA THR A 34 10.64 -0.53 0.84
C THR A 34 10.82 -1.94 1.41
N ASP A 35 11.35 -2.07 2.63
CA ASP A 35 11.43 -3.36 3.34
C ASP A 35 10.09 -3.79 3.98
N LEU A 36 8.96 -3.42 3.35
CA LEU A 36 7.61 -3.82 3.77
C LEU A 36 7.19 -5.10 3.09
N ALA A 37 6.37 -5.89 3.78
CA ALA A 37 5.68 -7.05 3.23
C ALA A 37 4.18 -6.98 3.57
N PHE A 38 3.33 -7.04 2.55
CA PHE A 38 1.89 -6.95 2.66
C PHE A 38 1.28 -8.36 2.71
N VAL A 39 0.51 -8.61 3.76
CA VAL A 39 -0.26 -9.84 3.93
C VAL A 39 -1.74 -9.53 3.76
N TYR A 40 -2.31 -10.08 2.69
CA TYR A 40 -3.70 -9.87 2.30
C TYR A 40 -4.26 -11.10 1.60
N ASN A 41 -5.58 -11.20 1.58
CA ASN A 41 -6.28 -12.18 0.76
C ASN A 41 -6.44 -11.61 -0.66
N SER A 42 -5.92 -12.31 -1.67
CA SER A 42 -6.00 -11.88 -3.08
C SER A 42 -7.43 -11.55 -3.51
N THR A 43 -8.41 -12.37 -3.09
CA THR A 43 -9.81 -12.21 -3.46
C THR A 43 -10.42 -10.93 -2.88
N ASP A 44 -9.92 -10.45 -1.74
CA ASP A 44 -10.42 -9.22 -1.13
C ASP A 44 -9.81 -7.98 -1.78
N VAL A 45 -8.51 -8.04 -2.09
CA VAL A 45 -7.82 -6.93 -2.80
C VAL A 45 -8.33 -6.78 -4.23
N GLU A 46 -8.71 -7.88 -4.90
CA GLU A 46 -9.35 -7.83 -6.21
C GLU A 46 -10.70 -7.11 -6.19
N LYS A 47 -11.45 -7.14 -5.07
CA LYS A 47 -12.74 -6.42 -4.93
C LYS A 47 -12.56 -4.91 -4.78
N ILE A 48 -11.40 -4.45 -4.32
CA ILE A 48 -11.09 -3.01 -4.20
C ILE A 48 -10.97 -2.38 -5.60
N GLY A 49 -10.47 -3.15 -6.57
CA GLY A 49 -10.31 -2.72 -7.95
C GLY A 49 -9.00 -1.96 -8.19
N THR A 50 -9.09 -0.87 -8.94
CA THR A 50 -7.95 -0.06 -9.38
C THR A 50 -7.97 1.32 -8.74
N VAL A 51 -6.78 1.82 -8.42
CA VAL A 51 -6.55 3.15 -7.85
C VAL A 51 -5.58 3.92 -8.74
N GLU A 52 -5.73 5.24 -8.77
CA GLU A 52 -4.77 6.12 -9.40
C GLU A 52 -3.60 6.37 -8.45
N VAL A 53 -2.39 6.08 -8.92
CA VAL A 53 -1.15 6.17 -8.15
C VAL A 53 -0.21 7.16 -8.83
N ASP A 54 -0.22 8.38 -8.32
CA ASP A 54 0.80 9.40 -8.58
C ASP A 54 1.18 10.07 -7.25
N PHE A 55 2.19 9.49 -6.60
CA PHE A 55 2.73 9.98 -5.34
C PHE A 55 4.22 10.24 -5.50
N THR A 56 4.68 11.39 -5.03
CA THR A 56 6.09 11.75 -5.07
C THR A 56 6.56 12.05 -3.67
N ASN A 57 7.54 11.27 -3.20
CA ASN A 57 8.08 11.36 -1.85
C ASN A 57 6.97 11.41 -0.79
N GLU A 58 6.03 10.47 -0.83
CA GLU A 58 4.89 10.43 0.09
C GLU A 58 5.02 9.27 1.08
N GLU A 59 4.48 9.46 2.28
CA GLU A 59 4.45 8.40 3.30
C GLU A 59 3.60 7.22 2.86
N VAL A 60 4.13 6.01 3.07
CA VAL A 60 3.40 4.78 2.73
C VAL A 60 2.05 4.72 3.46
N SER A 61 1.97 5.14 4.72
CA SER A 61 0.70 5.23 5.47
C SER A 61 -0.33 6.10 4.75
N LYS A 62 0.05 7.29 4.27
CA LYS A 62 -0.84 8.19 3.55
C LYS A 62 -1.28 7.65 2.20
N ILE A 63 -0.37 6.99 1.47
CA ILE A 63 -0.70 6.32 0.21
C ILE A 63 -1.76 5.24 0.49
N LEU A 64 -1.57 4.43 1.54
CA LEU A 64 -2.52 3.40 1.92
C LEU A 64 -3.85 3.96 2.41
N ASP A 65 -3.84 5.01 3.23
CA ASP A 65 -5.05 5.70 3.68
C ASP A 65 -5.85 6.22 2.49
N TYR A 66 -5.20 6.80 1.48
CA TYR A 66 -5.84 7.28 0.26
C TYR A 66 -6.41 6.12 -0.56
N CYS A 67 -5.61 5.09 -0.84
CA CYS A 67 -6.02 3.98 -1.70
C CYS A 67 -7.11 3.11 -1.07
N LEU A 68 -7.16 3.03 0.26
CA LEU A 68 -8.17 2.26 0.98
C LEU A 68 -9.37 3.12 1.41
N ASN A 69 -9.30 4.44 1.23
CA ASN A 69 -10.40 5.34 1.55
C ASN A 69 -11.66 4.95 0.78
N GLY A 70 -12.78 4.81 1.49
CA GLY A 70 -14.06 4.45 0.87
C GLY A 70 -14.19 2.99 0.40
N THR A 71 -13.15 2.18 0.54
CA THR A 71 -13.17 0.75 0.15
C THR A 71 -13.69 -0.15 1.28
N GLY A 72 -13.76 0.37 2.51
CA GLY A 72 -14.12 -0.39 3.71
C GLY A 72 -12.99 -1.27 4.27
N PHE A 73 -11.82 -1.27 3.63
CA PHE A 73 -10.66 -2.01 4.09
C PHE A 73 -9.75 -1.14 4.96
N THR A 74 -9.13 -1.78 5.96
CA THR A 74 -8.14 -1.16 6.83
C THR A 74 -6.85 -1.99 6.84
N TYR A 75 -5.77 -1.34 7.24
CA TYR A 75 -4.46 -1.97 7.41
C TYR A 75 -4.00 -1.82 8.86
N SER A 76 -3.04 -2.65 9.25
CA SER A 76 -2.39 -2.57 10.55
C SER A 76 -0.95 -3.02 10.40
N PHE A 77 -0.03 -2.24 10.97
CA PHE A 77 1.37 -2.63 11.06
C PHE A 77 1.55 -3.69 12.14
N VAL A 78 2.21 -4.77 11.78
CA VAL A 78 2.59 -5.85 12.70
C VAL A 78 4.11 -5.93 12.73
N ASN A 79 4.67 -6.03 13.94
CA ASN A 79 6.10 -6.09 14.22
C ASN A 79 6.46 -7.44 14.82
#